data_AF-A0A1F2TK63-F1
#
_entry.id   AF-A0A1F2TK63-F1
#
_cell.length_a   1.000
_cell.length_b   1.000
_cell.length_c   1.000
_cell.angle_alpha   90.00
_cell.angle_beta   90.00
_cell.angle_gamma   90.00
#
_symmetry.space_group_name_H-M   'P 1'
#
loop_
_entity.id
_entity.type
_entity.pdbx_description
1 polymer ?
#
loop_
_entity_poly.entity_id
_entity_poly.type
_entity_poly.pdbx_seq_one_letter_code
_entity_poly.pdbx_strand_id
1 'polypeptide(L)'
;MPKVRRQNLPPALFQHLLERIQGRKIPATQIEWLATWLDTEPDVPEGEWYKRFSGMTVCGEGELIETFLLPGQAAKGKRVP
;
A
#
# COMPACT_ATOMS: atom_id res chain seq x y z
N MET A 1 11.50 6.68 -11.39
CA MET A 1 10.56 6.33 -10.31
C MET A 1 9.42 5.57 -10.97
N PRO A 2 9.17 4.30 -10.63
CA PRO A 2 7.98 3.59 -11.11
C PRO A 2 6.71 4.23 -10.56
N LYS A 3 5.60 4.05 -11.28
CA LYS A 3 4.24 4.31 -10.77
C LYS A 3 3.74 3.08 -10.02
N VAL A 4 2.90 3.29 -9.00
CA VAL A 4 2.28 2.15 -8.29
C VAL A 4 1.37 1.37 -9.23
N ARG A 5 1.59 0.06 -9.33
CA ARG A 5 0.80 -0.86 -10.14
C ARG A 5 -0.56 -1.11 -9.49
N ARG A 6 -1.62 -0.70 -10.17
CA ARG A 6 -3.01 -0.92 -9.73
C ARG A 6 -3.66 -2.19 -10.28
N GLN A 7 -3.24 -2.61 -11.47
CA GLN A 7 -3.87 -3.69 -12.23
C GLN A 7 -2.86 -4.81 -12.52
N ASN A 8 -3.34 -6.02 -12.78
CA ASN A 8 -2.49 -7.18 -13.10
C ASN A 8 -1.43 -7.45 -12.03
N LEU A 9 -1.83 -7.36 -10.77
CA LEU A 9 -1.01 -7.79 -9.64
C LEU A 9 -0.79 -9.31 -9.72
N PRO A 10 0.39 -9.82 -9.33
CA PRO A 10 0.57 -11.26 -9.14
C PRO A 10 -0.55 -11.84 -8.25
N PRO A 11 -1.23 -12.94 -8.66
CA PRO A 11 -2.40 -13.43 -7.93
C PRO A 11 -2.15 -13.72 -6.45
N ALA A 12 -0.98 -14.30 -6.11
CA ALA A 12 -0.60 -14.57 -4.72
C ALA A 12 -0.42 -13.28 -3.90
N LEU A 13 0.13 -12.22 -4.52
CA LEU A 13 0.25 -10.92 -3.88
C LEU A 13 -1.13 -10.30 -3.65
N PHE A 14 -2.00 -10.34 -4.65
CA PHE A 14 -3.36 -9.81 -4.51
C PHE A 14 -4.12 -10.50 -3.37
N GLN A 15 -4.06 -11.84 -3.32
CA GLN A 15 -4.65 -12.63 -2.23
C GLN A 15 -4.06 -12.24 -0.86
N HIS A 16 -2.74 -12.07 -0.77
CA HIS A 16 -2.09 -11.61 0.45
C HIS A 16 -2.63 -10.25 0.93
N LEU A 17 -2.78 -9.29 0.01
CA LEU A 17 -3.28 -7.96 0.34
C LEU A 17 -4.73 -8.03 0.85
N LEU A 18 -5.58 -8.87 0.26
CA LEU A 18 -6.95 -9.10 0.74
C LEU A 18 -6.97 -9.68 2.16
N GLU A 19 -6.14 -10.69 2.43
CA GLU A 19 -6.00 -11.29 3.76
C GLU A 19 -5.52 -10.27 4.80
N ARG A 20 -4.61 -9.36 4.41
CA ARG A 20 -4.13 -8.29 5.30
C ARG A 20 -5.22 -7.27 5.62
N ILE A 21 -6.03 -6.89 4.64
CA ILE A 21 -7.18 -5.98 4.85
C ILE A 21 -8.17 -6.62 5.83
N GLN A 22 -8.54 -7.88 5.60
CA GLN A 22 -9.50 -8.61 6.43
C GLN A 22 -8.94 -8.86 7.84
N GLY A 23 -7.75 -9.45 7.95
CA GLY A 23 -7.15 -9.83 9.23
C GLY A 23 -6.83 -8.65 10.14
N ARG A 24 -6.52 -7.48 9.56
CA ARG A 24 -6.28 -6.24 10.33
C ARG A 24 -7.52 -5.36 10.49
N LYS A 25 -8.67 -5.79 9.96
CA LYS A 25 -9.95 -5.06 10.01
C LYS A 25 -9.79 -3.61 9.51
N ILE A 26 -9.10 -3.44 8.38
CA ILE A 26 -8.87 -2.11 7.81
C ILE A 26 -10.22 -1.49 7.42
N PRO A 27 -10.56 -0.29 7.91
CA PRO A 27 -11.84 0.35 7.58
C PRO A 27 -11.97 0.62 6.08
N ALA A 28 -13.19 0.49 5.55
CA ALA A 28 -13.48 0.78 4.14
C ALA A 28 -13.04 2.19 3.72
N THR A 29 -13.19 3.18 4.60
CA THR A 29 -12.73 4.57 4.37
C THR A 29 -11.23 4.67 4.12
N GLN A 30 -10.40 3.80 4.70
CA GLN A 30 -8.97 3.76 4.39
C GLN A 30 -8.71 3.19 2.99
N ILE A 31 -9.51 2.22 2.56
CA ILE A 31 -9.42 1.62 1.21
C ILE A 31 -9.86 2.64 0.15
N GLU A 32 -10.88 3.45 0.43
CA GLU A 32 -11.31 4.56 -0.42
C GLU A 32 -10.17 5.57 -0.61
N TRP A 33 -9.51 5.98 0.47
CA TRP A 33 -8.37 6.91 0.37
C TRP A 33 -7.17 6.31 -0.36
N LEU A 34 -6.92 5.01 -0.20
CA LEU A 34 -5.93 4.30 -0.99
C LEU A 34 -6.30 4.34 -2.48
N ALA A 35 -7.54 4.05 -2.83
CA ALA A 35 -8.00 4.12 -4.23
C ALA A 35 -7.84 5.52 -4.82
N THR A 36 -8.26 6.57 -4.09
CA THR A 36 -8.08 7.97 -4.53
C THR A 36 -6.61 8.32 -4.73
N TRP A 37 -5.72 7.87 -3.85
CA TRP A 37 -4.29 8.09 -4.03
C TRP A 37 -3.73 7.35 -5.25
N LEU A 38 -4.12 6.09 -5.46
CA LEU A 38 -3.72 5.32 -6.64
C LEU A 38 -4.24 5.92 -7.95
N ASP A 39 -5.41 6.59 -7.93
CA ASP A 39 -5.95 7.30 -9.10
C ASP A 39 -5.07 8.47 -9.54
N THR A 40 -4.19 8.98 -8.65
CA THR A 40 -3.21 10.02 -9.00
C THR A 40 -1.97 9.49 -9.70
N GLU A 41 -1.88 8.17 -9.93
CA GLU A 41 -0.71 7.48 -10.51
C GLU A 41 0.62 7.87 -9.85
N PRO A 42 0.77 7.68 -8.53
CA PRO A 42 1.88 8.22 -7.76
C PRO A 42 3.22 7.56 -8.13
N ASP A 43 4.25 8.41 -8.27
CA ASP A 43 5.64 7.98 -8.37
C ASP A 43 6.17 7.46 -7.02
N VAL A 44 6.88 6.34 -7.06
CA VAL A 44 7.51 5.71 -5.89
C VAL A 44 8.97 5.34 -6.15
N PRO A 45 9.77 5.11 -5.10
CA PRO A 45 11.13 4.59 -5.22
C PRO A 45 11.19 3.20 -5.85
N GLU A 46 12.35 2.86 -6.42
CA GLU A 46 12.60 1.49 -6.92
C GLU A 46 12.77 0.46 -5.77
N GLY A 47 13.25 0.89 -4.60
CA GLY A 47 13.37 0.05 -3.40
C GLY A 47 12.20 0.19 -2.43
N GLU A 48 12.38 -0.26 -1.18
CA GLU A 48 11.34 -0.19 -0.14
C GLU A 48 10.80 1.23 0.05
N TRP A 49 9.48 1.35 0.16
CA TRP A 49 8.77 2.60 0.40
C TRP A 49 7.51 2.41 1.23
N TYR A 50 7.00 3.50 1.80
CA TYR A 50 5.74 3.48 2.52
C TYR A 50 4.94 4.79 2.42
N LYS A 51 3.61 4.67 2.45
CA LYS A 51 2.67 5.78 2.58
C LYS A 51 1.84 5.65 3.85
N ARG A 52 1.74 6.74 4.61
CA ARG A 52 0.91 6.80 5.82
C ARG A 52 -0.45 7.40 5.51
N PHE A 53 -1.50 6.68 5.87
CA PHE A 53 -2.86 7.18 6.06
C PHE A 53 -3.15 7.28 7.56
N SER A 54 -4.27 7.88 7.96
CA SER A 54 -4.57 8.03 9.40
C SER A 54 -4.84 6.68 10.10
N GLY A 55 -5.39 5.71 9.38
CA GLY A 55 -5.77 4.40 9.92
C GLY A 55 -4.90 3.22 9.48
N MET A 56 -3.98 3.41 8.52
CA MET A 56 -3.07 2.36 8.07
C MET A 56 -1.80 2.93 7.43
N THR A 57 -0.75 2.11 7.33
CA THR A 57 0.41 2.39 6.48
C THR A 57 0.49 1.38 5.34
N VAL A 58 0.53 1.85 4.10
CA VAL A 58 0.77 1.04 2.91
C VAL A 58 2.28 0.92 2.73
N CYS A 59 2.78 -0.30 2.60
CA CYS A 59 4.20 -0.56 2.34
C CYS A 59 4.35 -1.25 0.99
N GLY A 60 5.40 -0.90 0.27
CA GLY A 60 5.69 -1.46 -1.04
C GLY A 60 7.17 -1.46 -1.37
N GLU A 61 7.50 -2.09 -2.50
CA GLU A 61 8.82 -2.11 -3.10
C GLU A 61 8.67 -2.01 -4.61
N GLY A 62 9.46 -1.13 -5.24
CA GLY A 62 9.30 -0.82 -6.66
C GLY A 62 7.86 -0.38 -6.96
N GLU A 63 7.24 -0.94 -7.99
CA GLU A 63 5.85 -0.62 -8.37
C GLU A 63 4.78 -1.32 -7.51
N LEU A 64 5.14 -2.25 -6.62
CA LEU A 64 4.18 -3.11 -5.93
C LEU A 64 3.88 -2.65 -4.52
N ILE A 65 2.59 -2.69 -4.13
CA ILE A 65 2.19 -2.70 -2.73
C ILE A 65 2.36 -4.12 -2.20
N GLU A 66 3.07 -4.28 -1.10
CA GLU A 66 3.37 -5.58 -0.51
C GLU A 66 2.55 -5.89 0.73
N THR A 67 2.25 -4.87 1.55
CA THR A 67 1.49 -5.09 2.79
C THR A 67 0.85 -3.82 3.35
N PHE A 68 0.01 -4.01 4.36
CA PHE A 68 -0.60 -2.94 5.15
C PHE A 68 -0.21 -3.09 6.62
N LEU A 69 0.11 -2.00 7.29
CA LEU A 69 0.44 -2.00 8.72
C LEU A 69 -0.60 -1.22 9.52
N LEU A 70 -0.86 -1.67 10.75
CA LEU A 70 -1.65 -0.92 11.73
C LEU A 70 -0.85 0.27 12.26
N PRO A 71 -1.54 1.32 12.78
CA PRO A 71 -0.88 2.41 13.47
C PRO A 71 0.08 1.92 14.56
N GLY A 72 1.27 2.51 14.63
CA GLY A 72 2.31 2.17 15.61
C GLY A 72 3.29 1.07 15.16
N GLN A 73 2.99 0.31 14.10
CA GLN A 73 3.97 -0.61 13.53
C GLN A 73 5.02 0.13 12.69
N ALA A 74 6.28 -0.31 12.77
CA ALA A 74 7.38 0.30 12.03
C ALA A 74 7.33 -0.09 10.54
N ALA A 75 7.34 0.91 9.66
CA ALA A 75 7.49 0.74 8.22
C ALA A 75 8.97 0.86 7.81
N LYS A 76 9.35 0.18 6.73
CA LYS A 76 10.69 0.24 6.15
C LYS A 76 10.69 1.09 4.88
N GLY A 77 11.88 1.54 4.48
CA GLY A 77 12.07 2.27 3.24
C GLY A 77 11.74 3.76 3.31
N LYS A 78 11.62 4.38 2.14
CA LYS A 78 11.40 5.82 2.01
C LYS A 78 9.92 6.18 2.10
N ARG A 79 9.59 7.20 2.88
CA ARG A 79 8.23 7.75 2.94
C ARG A 79 7.88 8.43 1.61
N VAL A 80 6.72 8.10 1.06
CA VAL A 80 6.13 8.81 -0.09
C VAL A 80 4.97 9.72 0.37
N PRO A 81 4.65 10.78 -0.40
CA PRO A 81 3.57 11.71 -0.09
C PRO A 81 2.21 11.02 0.03
#